data_AF-B7UQF9-F1
#
_entry.id   AF-B7UQF9-F1
#
_cell.length_a   1.000
_cell.length_b   1.000
_cell.length_c   1.000
_cell.angle_alpha   90.00
_cell.angle_beta   90.00
_cell.angle_gamma   90.00
#
_symmetry.space_group_name_H-M   'P 1'
#
loop_
_entity.id
_entity.type
_entity.pdbx_description
1 polymer ?
#
loop_
_entity_poly.entity_id
_entity_poly.type
_entity_poly.pdbx_seq_one_letter_code
_entity_poly.pdbx_strand_id
1 'polypeptide(L)'
;MSSKLHGLVWEGCAFTGMILSRGAVMARLADYSNDEGVSWPAIETIRRQIGARSESTVKSAIAELAKEGWLTKEERKVGGRNVSNIYRLNVEKLEAAAAAARESYKPKRKISPAKNDPLTVDPSNIDPSTVDPSNFDGSTVDKKLPIRGAMIDPDPSVLKPDPSDKRSSCPDASQPDPQTAEQDFLTRHPDAVVFSAKKRQWGSQEDLVCAQWIWGRIVSLYEQAASYDGEITRPKEPNWTAWANDVRTMRMLDGRTHRQICEMFGRLQRDSFWVKNIMSPAKLREKWDELVIRLGRSPAQRCVNHISEPDTEIPPGFRG
;
A
#
# COMPACT_ATOMS: atom_id res chain seq x y z
N MET A 1 -1.01 -18.95 -15.83
CA MET A 1 -1.71 -17.93 -15.02
C MET A 1 -3.19 -18.13 -15.22
N SER A 2 -3.82 -18.87 -14.31
CA SER A 2 -5.27 -19.09 -14.36
C SER A 2 -5.99 -17.97 -13.64
N SER A 3 -6.74 -17.15 -14.37
CA SER A 3 -7.59 -16.09 -13.79
C SER A 3 -8.67 -16.67 -12.87
N LYS A 4 -9.19 -17.86 -13.19
CA LYS A 4 -10.14 -18.61 -12.37
C LYS A 4 -9.57 -18.89 -10.97
N LEU A 5 -8.37 -19.47 -10.89
CA LEU A 5 -7.76 -19.82 -9.60
C LEU A 5 -7.41 -18.59 -8.77
N HIS A 6 -6.97 -17.49 -9.40
CA HIS A 6 -6.70 -16.24 -8.68
C HIS A 6 -7.96 -15.71 -7.99
N GLY A 7 -9.10 -15.67 -8.70
CA GLY A 7 -10.40 -15.29 -8.13
C GLY A 7 -10.84 -16.19 -6.98
N LEU A 8 -10.74 -17.51 -7.15
CA LEU A 8 -11.09 -18.49 -6.11
C LEU A 8 -10.23 -18.36 -4.85
N VAL A 9 -8.94 -18.04 -4.99
CA VAL A 9 -8.06 -17.79 -3.83
C VAL A 9 -8.48 -16.53 -3.08
N TRP A 10 -8.83 -15.43 -3.76
CA TRP A 10 -9.29 -14.22 -3.07
C TRP A 10 -10.64 -14.39 -2.38
N GLU A 11 -11.61 -15.03 -3.03
CA GLU A 11 -12.93 -15.27 -2.43
C GLU A 11 -12.87 -16.31 -1.30
N GLY A 12 -12.16 -17.43 -1.51
CA GLY A 12 -12.07 -18.53 -0.56
C GLY A 12 -11.14 -18.25 0.62
N CYS A 13 -9.92 -17.78 0.38
CA CYS A 13 -8.93 -17.62 1.46
C CYS A 13 -9.19 -16.39 2.36
N ALA A 14 -9.93 -15.39 1.90
CA ALA A 14 -10.37 -14.29 2.76
C ALA A 14 -11.38 -14.75 3.83
N PHE A 15 -12.20 -15.76 3.51
CA PHE A 15 -13.23 -16.30 4.40
C PHE A 15 -12.69 -17.33 5.40
N THR A 16 -11.60 -18.03 5.08
CA THR A 16 -11.10 -19.18 5.87
C THR A 16 -10.26 -18.80 7.10
N GLY A 17 -10.13 -17.51 7.42
CA GLY A 17 -9.31 -17.04 8.55
C GLY A 17 -7.81 -17.21 8.36
N MET A 18 -7.34 -17.41 7.12
CA MET A 18 -5.92 -17.54 6.82
C MET A 18 -5.14 -16.27 7.16
N ILE A 19 -3.97 -16.46 7.79
CA ILE A 19 -3.04 -15.35 8.09
C ILE A 19 -2.54 -14.75 6.77
N LEU A 20 -2.38 -13.42 6.71
CA LEU A 20 -2.03 -12.65 5.50
C LEU A 20 -0.84 -13.23 4.71
N SER A 21 0.19 -13.72 5.39
CA SER A 21 1.36 -14.37 4.77
C SER A 21 1.00 -15.64 3.98
N ARG A 22 0.07 -16.44 4.49
CA ARG A 22 -0.44 -17.66 3.83
C ARG A 22 -1.30 -17.30 2.63
N GLY A 23 -2.19 -16.30 2.78
CA GLY A 23 -2.99 -15.78 1.67
C GLY A 23 -2.13 -15.24 0.52
N ALA A 24 -1.10 -14.46 0.84
CA ALA A 24 -0.17 -13.91 -0.17
C ALA A 24 0.63 -15.01 -0.90
N VAL A 25 1.09 -16.04 -0.19
CA VAL A 25 1.73 -17.22 -0.82
C VAL A 25 0.74 -17.94 -1.74
N MET A 26 -0.50 -18.17 -1.29
CA MET A 26 -1.52 -18.87 -2.06
C MET A 26 -1.88 -18.11 -3.35
N ALA A 27 -2.09 -16.79 -3.27
CA ALA A 27 -2.38 -15.95 -4.42
C ALA A 27 -1.21 -15.97 -5.42
N ARG A 28 0.03 -15.89 -4.93
CA ARG A 28 1.21 -15.92 -5.80
C ARG A 28 1.47 -17.28 -6.43
N LEU A 29 1.08 -18.39 -5.78
CA LEU A 29 1.09 -19.70 -6.44
C LEU A 29 0.03 -19.77 -7.55
N ALA A 30 -1.18 -19.27 -7.32
CA ALA A 30 -2.25 -19.24 -8.33
C ALA A 30 -1.88 -18.43 -9.59
N ASP A 31 -1.13 -17.32 -9.43
CA ASP A 31 -0.59 -16.55 -10.56
C ASP A 31 0.29 -17.39 -11.50
N TYR A 32 1.07 -18.30 -10.93
CA TYR A 32 1.94 -19.22 -11.67
C TYR A 32 1.25 -20.52 -12.07
N SER A 33 0.06 -20.83 -11.55
CA SER A 33 -0.63 -22.09 -11.85
C SER A 33 -1.21 -22.13 -13.26
N ASN A 34 -1.26 -23.34 -13.81
CA ASN A 34 -2.18 -23.73 -14.88
C ASN A 34 -3.60 -23.92 -14.32
N ASP A 35 -4.58 -24.23 -15.16
CA ASP A 35 -5.98 -24.41 -14.74
C ASP A 35 -6.21 -25.65 -13.86
N GLU A 36 -5.26 -26.60 -13.85
CA GLU A 36 -5.22 -27.75 -12.92
C GLU A 36 -4.62 -27.40 -11.55
N GLY A 37 -4.22 -26.14 -11.31
CA GLY A 37 -3.64 -25.71 -10.03
C GLY A 37 -2.14 -25.97 -9.87
N VAL A 38 -1.44 -26.44 -10.90
CA VAL A 38 -0.02 -26.83 -10.84
C VAL A 38 0.91 -25.65 -11.17
N SER A 39 1.86 -25.35 -10.28
CA SER A 39 2.90 -24.31 -10.46
C SER A 39 4.27 -24.78 -9.94
N TRP A 40 5.36 -24.13 -10.35
CA TRP A 40 6.73 -24.44 -9.88
C TRP A 40 7.65 -23.23 -9.66
N PRO A 41 7.19 -22.09 -9.10
CA PRO A 41 8.06 -20.95 -8.78
C PRO A 41 9.10 -21.30 -7.72
N ALA A 42 10.27 -20.67 -7.79
CA ALA A 42 11.28 -20.80 -6.74
C ALA A 42 10.84 -20.06 -5.47
N ILE A 43 11.21 -20.60 -4.29
CA ILE A 43 10.87 -20.02 -2.99
C ILE A 43 11.34 -18.55 -2.87
N GLU A 44 12.53 -18.25 -3.40
CA GLU A 44 13.09 -16.90 -3.44
C GLU A 44 12.28 -15.94 -4.35
N THR A 45 11.69 -16.45 -5.43
CA THR A 45 10.78 -15.68 -6.30
C THR A 45 9.50 -15.31 -5.56
N ILE A 46 8.86 -16.30 -4.91
CA ILE A 46 7.67 -16.07 -4.06
C ILE A 46 8.02 -15.03 -2.98
N ARG A 47 9.13 -15.23 -2.25
CA ARG A 47 9.58 -14.35 -1.16
C ARG A 47 9.69 -12.90 -1.60
N ARG A 48 10.34 -12.63 -2.74
CA ARG A 48 10.51 -11.28 -3.28
C ARG A 48 9.18 -10.63 -3.66
N GLN A 49 8.29 -11.40 -4.28
CA GLN A 49 7.01 -10.88 -4.79
C GLN A 49 5.99 -10.59 -3.68
N ILE A 50 5.98 -11.38 -2.60
CA ILE A 50 5.11 -11.13 -1.44
C ILE A 50 5.76 -10.21 -0.39
N GLY A 51 6.98 -9.71 -0.62
CA GLY A 51 7.72 -8.85 0.32
C GLY A 51 8.16 -9.54 1.61
N ALA A 52 8.28 -10.88 1.63
CA ALA A 52 8.60 -11.62 2.85
C ALA A 52 10.05 -11.40 3.32
N ARG A 53 10.22 -11.21 4.64
CA ARG A 53 11.50 -10.91 5.29
C ARG A 53 12.53 -12.03 5.17
N SER A 54 12.10 -13.29 5.08
CA SER A 54 12.98 -14.46 4.95
C SER A 54 12.33 -15.56 4.13
N GLU A 55 13.14 -16.46 3.56
CA GLU A 55 12.62 -17.68 2.93
C GLU A 55 11.90 -18.59 3.94
N SER A 56 12.31 -18.56 5.21
CA SER A 56 11.71 -19.37 6.27
C SER A 56 10.22 -19.06 6.44
N THR A 57 9.82 -17.78 6.35
CA THR A 57 8.40 -17.39 6.37
C THR A 57 7.61 -18.04 5.22
N VAL A 58 8.19 -18.10 4.02
CA VAL A 58 7.55 -18.74 2.85
C VAL A 58 7.50 -20.26 3.05
N LYS A 59 8.58 -20.88 3.53
CA LYS A 59 8.67 -22.32 3.82
C LYS A 59 7.64 -22.75 4.89
N SER A 60 7.51 -22.00 5.97
CA SER A 60 6.50 -22.24 7.02
C SER A 60 5.07 -22.07 6.49
N ALA A 61 4.78 -20.99 5.74
CA ALA A 61 3.46 -20.79 5.15
C ALA A 61 3.07 -21.92 4.19
N ILE A 62 3.99 -22.40 3.35
CA ILE A 62 3.79 -23.56 2.48
C ILE A 62 3.54 -24.84 3.30
N ALA A 63 4.29 -25.07 4.38
CA ALA A 63 4.11 -26.24 5.23
C ALA A 63 2.75 -26.24 5.96
N GLU A 64 2.29 -25.07 6.42
CA GLU A 64 0.95 -24.90 7.02
C GLU A 64 -0.16 -25.09 5.99
N LEU A 65 -0.03 -24.50 4.79
CA LEU A 65 -0.98 -24.70 3.69
C LEU A 65 -1.06 -26.18 3.26
N ALA A 66 0.07 -26.89 3.25
CA ALA A 66 0.12 -28.32 2.99
C ALA A 66 -0.53 -29.14 4.11
N LYS A 67 -0.25 -28.81 5.38
CA LYS A 67 -0.85 -29.45 6.57
C LYS A 67 -2.38 -29.29 6.59
N GLU A 68 -2.89 -28.14 6.18
CA GLU A 68 -4.33 -27.89 6.04
C GLU A 68 -4.94 -28.47 4.75
N GLY A 69 -4.14 -29.04 3.84
CA GLY A 69 -4.63 -29.62 2.59
C GLY A 69 -5.07 -28.60 1.52
N TRP A 70 -4.60 -27.35 1.60
CA TRP A 70 -4.81 -26.33 0.55
C TRP A 70 -3.92 -26.56 -0.67
N LEU A 71 -2.75 -27.17 -0.48
CA LEU A 71 -1.83 -27.51 -1.55
C LEU A 71 -1.07 -28.80 -1.24
N THR A 72 -0.48 -29.41 -2.26
CA THR A 72 0.58 -30.41 -2.10
C THR A 72 1.90 -29.84 -2.64
N LYS A 73 3.02 -30.29 -2.06
CA LYS A 73 4.38 -29.90 -2.45
C LYS A 73 5.14 -31.16 -2.85
N GLU A 74 5.62 -31.22 -4.09
CA GLU A 74 6.53 -32.26 -4.58
C GLU A 74 7.93 -31.67 -4.73
N GLU A 75 8.94 -32.31 -4.14
CA GLU A 75 10.34 -31.90 -4.31
C GLU A 75 10.91 -32.47 -5.62
N ARG A 76 11.36 -31.58 -6.51
CA ARG A 76 12.09 -32.00 -7.73
C ARG A 76 13.60 -31.96 -7.47
N LYS A 77 14.28 -33.05 -7.80
CA LYS A 77 15.74 -33.15 -7.83
C LYS A 77 16.17 -33.56 -9.24
N VAL A 78 17.05 -32.77 -9.86
CA VAL A 78 17.57 -33.03 -11.21
C VAL A 78 19.09 -33.05 -11.11
N GLY A 79 19.71 -34.18 -11.45
CA GLY A 79 21.17 -34.33 -11.43
C GLY A 79 21.81 -34.03 -10.05
N GLY A 80 21.16 -34.42 -8.96
CA GLY A 80 21.66 -34.17 -7.59
C GLY A 80 21.53 -32.73 -7.08
N ARG A 81 21.06 -31.79 -7.92
CA ARG A 81 20.76 -30.41 -7.50
C ARG A 81 19.26 -30.26 -7.21
N ASN A 82 18.94 -29.52 -6.16
CA ASN A 82 17.58 -29.11 -5.87
C ASN A 82 17.14 -28.09 -6.93
N VAL A 83 16.07 -28.39 -7.66
CA VAL A 83 15.38 -27.42 -8.53
C VAL A 83 14.13 -26.90 -7.81
N SER A 84 13.36 -26.01 -8.43
CA SER A 84 12.13 -25.51 -7.79
C SER A 84 11.11 -26.64 -7.58
N ASN A 85 10.47 -26.62 -6.41
CA ASN A 85 9.41 -27.57 -6.06
C ASN A 85 8.21 -27.40 -7.00
N ILE A 86 7.43 -28.47 -7.18
CA ILE A 86 6.07 -28.35 -7.71
C ILE A 86 5.13 -28.07 -6.54
N TYR A 87 4.18 -27.19 -6.77
CA TYR A 87 3.03 -26.96 -5.91
C TYR A 87 1.77 -27.29 -6.71
N ARG A 88 0.87 -28.10 -6.16
CA ARG A 88 -0.46 -28.32 -6.73
C ARG A 88 -1.49 -27.77 -5.75
N LEU A 89 -2.29 -26.80 -6.20
CA LEU A 89 -3.37 -26.25 -5.38
C LEU A 89 -4.56 -27.21 -5.36
N ASN A 90 -5.20 -27.35 -4.21
CA ASN A 90 -6.44 -28.13 -4.10
C ASN A 90 -7.62 -27.29 -4.61
N VAL A 91 -7.94 -27.45 -5.90
CA VAL A 91 -8.98 -26.68 -6.59
C VAL A 91 -10.36 -26.93 -6.00
N GLU A 92 -10.70 -28.19 -5.70
CA GLU A 92 -11.99 -28.55 -5.09
C GLU A 92 -12.21 -27.85 -3.74
N LYS A 93 -11.17 -27.83 -2.89
CA LYS A 93 -11.23 -27.14 -1.59
C LYS A 93 -11.34 -25.62 -1.74
N LEU A 94 -10.68 -25.04 -2.74
CA LEU A 94 -10.81 -23.61 -3.08
C LEU A 94 -12.21 -23.26 -3.57
N GLU A 95 -12.79 -24.07 -4.45
CA GLU A 95 -14.16 -23.88 -4.96
C GLU A 95 -15.20 -24.03 -3.84
N ALA A 96 -15.06 -25.02 -2.96
CA ALA A 96 -15.91 -25.18 -1.79
C ALA A 96 -15.81 -23.99 -0.81
N ALA A 97 -14.60 -23.46 -0.59
CA ALA A 97 -14.39 -22.30 0.27
C ALA A 97 -14.98 -21.02 -0.33
N ALA A 98 -14.79 -20.78 -1.64
CA ALA A 98 -15.39 -19.65 -2.35
C ALA A 98 -16.92 -19.75 -2.39
N ALA A 99 -17.49 -20.95 -2.58
CA ALA A 99 -18.94 -21.18 -2.49
C ALA A 99 -19.47 -20.87 -1.08
N ALA A 100 -18.81 -21.35 -0.03
CA ALA A 100 -19.18 -21.05 1.37
C ALA A 100 -19.11 -19.53 1.67
N ALA A 101 -18.09 -18.84 1.17
CA ALA A 101 -17.98 -17.39 1.25
C ALA A 101 -19.17 -16.71 0.56
N ARG A 102 -19.50 -17.08 -0.68
CA ARG A 102 -20.63 -16.55 -1.45
C ARG A 102 -21.97 -16.76 -0.76
N GLU A 103 -22.22 -17.93 -0.17
CA GLU A 103 -23.42 -18.18 0.63
C GLU A 103 -23.49 -17.27 1.87
N SER A 104 -22.35 -17.02 2.55
CA SER A 104 -22.28 -16.13 3.72
C SER A 104 -22.62 -14.67 3.37
N TYR A 105 -22.27 -14.22 2.15
CA TYR A 105 -22.54 -12.87 1.65
C TYR A 105 -23.92 -12.70 1.00
N LYS A 106 -24.72 -13.77 0.81
CA LYS A 106 -26.09 -13.62 0.29
C LYS A 106 -26.93 -12.79 1.28
N PRO A 107 -27.47 -11.62 0.87
CA PRO A 107 -28.35 -10.85 1.74
C PRO A 107 -29.59 -11.68 2.05
N LYS A 108 -29.85 -11.94 3.34
CA LYS A 108 -31.05 -12.63 3.81
C LYS A 108 -32.28 -11.80 3.46
N ARG A 109 -32.86 -12.03 2.28
CA ARG A 109 -34.20 -11.54 1.92
C ARG A 109 -35.17 -12.10 2.95
N LYS A 110 -35.65 -11.23 3.85
CA LYS A 110 -36.76 -11.53 4.76
C LYS A 110 -38.04 -11.66 3.94
N ILE A 111 -38.27 -12.85 3.39
CA ILE A 111 -39.57 -13.21 2.82
C ILE A 111 -40.44 -13.65 3.99
N SER A 112 -41.34 -12.76 4.42
CA SER A 112 -42.42 -13.08 5.35
C SER A 112 -43.36 -14.09 4.68
N PRO A 113 -43.70 -15.23 5.30
CA PRO A 113 -44.67 -16.15 4.75
C PRO A 113 -46.10 -15.62 5.00
N ALA A 114 -46.73 -15.06 3.98
CA ALA A 114 -48.09 -14.55 4.05
C ALA A 114 -48.92 -14.99 2.84
N LYS A 115 -49.64 -16.11 3.03
CA LYS A 115 -50.93 -16.52 2.44
C LYS A 115 -51.15 -16.30 0.94
N ASN A 116 -51.35 -17.42 0.24
CA ASN A 116 -52.02 -17.44 -1.06
C ASN A 116 -53.46 -16.92 -0.92
N ASP A 117 -53.97 -16.21 -1.93
CA ASP A 117 -55.17 -16.64 -2.64
C ASP A 117 -55.11 -16.14 -4.11
N PRO A 118 -55.74 -16.85 -5.08
CA PRO A 118 -55.47 -16.68 -6.50
C PRO A 118 -56.51 -15.80 -7.22
N LEU A 119 -56.15 -15.33 -8.43
CA LEU A 119 -57.04 -15.20 -9.61
C LEU A 119 -56.21 -14.71 -10.83
N THR A 120 -56.11 -15.58 -11.86
CA THR A 120 -56.34 -15.32 -13.31
C THR A 120 -55.93 -13.94 -13.88
N VAL A 121 -55.09 -13.77 -14.92
CA VAL A 121 -54.99 -14.45 -16.24
C VAL A 121 -53.60 -14.16 -16.89
N ASP A 122 -53.07 -14.78 -17.96
CA ASP A 122 -53.17 -16.12 -18.60
C ASP A 122 -51.89 -16.35 -19.48
N PRO A 123 -51.65 -17.53 -20.11
CA PRO A 123 -50.36 -17.87 -20.74
C PRO A 123 -50.32 -17.80 -22.29
N SER A 124 -49.13 -18.13 -22.85
CA SER A 124 -48.78 -18.33 -24.28
C SER A 124 -48.43 -17.04 -25.08
N ASN A 125 -47.46 -16.99 -26.01
CA ASN A 125 -46.67 -18.02 -26.72
C ASN A 125 -45.23 -17.56 -27.11
N ILE A 126 -44.25 -18.48 -26.99
CA ILE A 126 -43.18 -18.90 -27.94
C ILE A 126 -42.15 -17.87 -28.52
N ASP A 127 -40.87 -18.19 -28.24
CA ASP A 127 -39.54 -18.00 -28.91
C ASP A 127 -39.43 -17.68 -30.45
N PRO A 128 -38.20 -17.46 -31.02
CA PRO A 128 -36.94 -16.88 -30.50
C PRO A 128 -36.20 -15.91 -31.49
N SER A 129 -35.16 -15.19 -31.04
CA SER A 129 -33.97 -14.78 -31.85
C SER A 129 -32.88 -14.15 -30.95
N THR A 130 -31.65 -14.67 -30.88
CA THR A 130 -30.51 -14.59 -31.84
C THR A 130 -29.81 -13.23 -31.90
N VAL A 131 -28.72 -13.05 -31.13
CA VAL A 131 -27.32 -12.87 -31.62
C VAL A 131 -26.30 -12.95 -30.46
N ASP A 132 -25.09 -13.41 -30.77
CA ASP A 132 -23.96 -13.69 -29.85
C ASP A 132 -23.04 -12.46 -29.60
N PRO A 133 -22.08 -12.52 -28.65
CA PRO A 133 -21.23 -11.39 -28.24
C PRO A 133 -19.86 -11.34 -28.95
N SER A 134 -19.12 -10.23 -28.80
CA SER A 134 -17.69 -10.18 -29.15
C SER A 134 -16.84 -9.26 -28.27
N ASN A 135 -15.54 -9.58 -28.23
CA ASN A 135 -14.49 -9.14 -27.30
C ASN A 135 -13.59 -8.00 -27.84
N PHE A 136 -12.69 -7.51 -26.96
CA PHE A 136 -11.37 -6.89 -27.26
C PHE A 136 -11.38 -5.51 -27.96
N ASP A 137 -10.33 -4.67 -27.93
CA ASP A 137 -9.18 -4.42 -27.01
C ASP A 137 -8.42 -3.18 -27.56
N GLY A 138 -7.52 -2.58 -26.78
CA GLY A 138 -6.37 -1.83 -27.31
C GLY A 138 -6.62 -0.38 -27.75
N SER A 139 -6.02 0.57 -27.02
CA SER A 139 -5.88 1.96 -27.47
C SER A 139 -4.40 2.36 -27.48
N THR A 140 -3.87 2.71 -28.66
CA THR A 140 -2.46 3.07 -28.86
C THR A 140 -2.29 4.34 -29.70
N VAL A 141 -1.76 5.37 -29.03
CA VAL A 141 -0.82 6.40 -29.51
C VAL A 141 -1.02 6.98 -30.93
N ASP A 142 -1.69 8.13 -31.01
CA ASP A 142 -1.67 8.98 -32.21
C ASP A 142 -0.37 9.79 -32.35
N LYS A 143 0.21 9.75 -33.56
CA LYS A 143 1.27 10.67 -34.02
C LYS A 143 0.75 11.44 -35.22
N LYS A 144 0.94 12.77 -35.25
CA LYS A 144 0.68 13.56 -36.47
C LYS A 144 1.76 14.61 -36.74
N LEU A 145 2.44 14.44 -37.88
CA LEU A 145 3.28 15.43 -38.57
C LEU A 145 2.50 16.07 -39.74
N PRO A 146 3.00 17.19 -40.28
CA PRO A 146 2.89 17.45 -41.71
C PRO A 146 4.17 18.04 -42.37
N ILE A 147 4.86 17.19 -43.14
CA ILE A 147 5.27 17.33 -44.57
C ILE A 147 5.88 18.65 -45.13
N ARG A 148 7.17 18.54 -45.53
CA ARG A 148 7.95 19.04 -46.73
C ARG A 148 8.08 20.52 -47.17
N GLY A 149 9.36 20.87 -47.40
CA GLY A 149 9.98 21.48 -48.61
C GLY A 149 11.52 21.48 -48.44
N ALA A 150 12.34 20.71 -49.18
CA ALA A 150 13.00 21.02 -50.48
C ALA A 150 13.82 22.35 -50.46
N MET A 151 15.10 22.44 -50.88
CA MET A 151 16.08 21.50 -51.48
C MET A 151 17.53 22.12 -51.38
N ILE A 152 18.56 21.50 -52.00
CA ILE A 152 19.92 22.01 -52.36
C ILE A 152 21.11 21.52 -51.49
N ASP A 153 22.00 20.75 -52.15
CA ASP A 153 23.36 20.28 -51.80
C ASP A 153 24.46 21.16 -52.50
N PRO A 154 25.80 20.94 -52.37
CA PRO A 154 26.66 20.43 -51.28
C PRO A 154 28.00 21.22 -51.05
N ASP A 155 28.86 20.68 -50.15
CA ASP A 155 30.35 20.72 -50.17
C ASP A 155 31.09 21.97 -49.59
N PRO A 156 32.43 21.94 -49.36
CA PRO A 156 33.00 21.50 -48.07
C PRO A 156 33.98 22.49 -47.40
N SER A 157 34.25 22.30 -46.09
CA SER A 157 35.58 22.61 -45.52
C SER A 157 35.84 21.95 -44.15
N VAL A 158 36.76 20.98 -44.19
CA VAL A 158 37.87 20.74 -43.25
C VAL A 158 37.86 21.51 -41.92
N LEU A 159 37.87 20.77 -40.79
CA LEU A 159 38.97 20.79 -39.80
C LEU A 159 38.72 19.73 -38.69
N LYS A 160 39.61 18.73 -38.59
CA LYS A 160 39.85 17.95 -37.36
C LYS A 160 41.01 18.59 -36.58
N PRO A 161 41.13 18.35 -35.28
CA PRO A 161 42.22 17.47 -34.83
C PRO A 161 41.82 16.42 -33.77
N ASP A 162 42.75 15.50 -33.52
CA ASP A 162 42.61 14.23 -32.77
C ASP A 162 42.44 14.35 -31.23
N PRO A 163 41.95 13.27 -30.57
CA PRO A 163 41.99 13.14 -29.12
C PRO A 163 43.41 12.76 -28.65
N SER A 164 43.90 13.40 -27.59
CA SER A 164 45.20 13.05 -26.99
C SER A 164 45.06 12.75 -25.49
N ASP A 165 45.55 11.57 -25.10
CA ASP A 165 45.52 11.05 -23.74
C ASP A 165 46.14 12.00 -22.71
N LYS A 166 45.40 12.25 -21.64
CA LYS A 166 45.97 12.57 -20.32
C LYS A 166 45.27 11.77 -19.24
N ARG A 167 45.93 10.68 -18.80
CA ARG A 167 45.63 10.01 -17.52
C ARG A 167 45.83 11.02 -16.38
N SER A 168 44.77 11.69 -15.94
CA SER A 168 44.73 12.23 -14.58
C SER A 168 44.46 11.07 -13.62
N SER A 169 45.53 10.52 -13.03
CA SER A 169 45.40 9.58 -11.93
C SER A 169 44.76 10.30 -10.75
N CYS A 170 43.45 10.13 -10.57
CA CYS A 170 42.80 10.56 -9.33
C CYS A 170 43.50 9.85 -8.16
N PRO A 171 44.01 10.58 -7.15
CA PRO A 171 44.45 9.92 -5.92
C PRO A 171 43.26 9.20 -5.29
N ASP A 172 43.52 8.05 -4.68
CA ASP A 172 42.52 7.32 -3.91
C ASP A 172 41.93 8.24 -2.84
N ALA A 173 40.62 8.47 -2.91
CA ALA A 173 39.94 9.39 -2.01
C ALA A 173 39.87 8.74 -0.62
N SER A 174 40.89 9.04 0.21
CA SER A 174 40.96 8.58 1.59
C SER A 174 39.61 8.83 2.27
N GLN A 175 38.98 7.75 2.75
CA GLN A 175 37.73 7.83 3.49
C GLN A 175 37.91 8.86 4.61
N PRO A 176 37.12 9.96 4.66
CA PRO A 176 37.27 10.93 5.72
C PRO A 176 37.03 10.24 7.06
N ASP A 177 37.89 10.53 8.03
CA ASP A 177 37.78 10.00 9.39
C ASP A 177 36.35 10.22 9.91
N PRO A 178 35.68 9.21 10.52
CA PRO A 178 34.36 9.37 11.10
C PRO A 178 34.22 10.63 11.97
N GLN A 179 35.28 11.00 12.70
CA GLN A 179 35.30 12.19 13.57
C GLN A 179 35.32 13.50 12.77
N THR A 180 36.03 13.55 11.64
CA THR A 180 35.98 14.69 10.69
C THR A 180 34.61 14.81 10.04
N ALA A 181 34.03 13.69 9.60
CA ALA A 181 32.73 13.68 8.93
C ALA A 181 31.57 14.15 9.83
N GLU A 182 31.65 13.93 11.14
CA GLU A 182 30.69 14.45 12.12
C GLU A 182 30.91 15.93 12.45
N GLN A 183 32.16 16.40 12.55
CA GLN A 183 32.46 17.83 12.72
C GLN A 183 32.02 18.66 11.51
N ASP A 184 32.32 18.21 10.29
CA ASP A 184 31.84 18.84 9.05
C ASP A 184 30.31 18.87 8.97
N PHE A 185 29.63 17.89 9.58
CA PHE A 185 28.18 17.82 9.62
C PHE A 185 27.59 18.86 10.57
N LEU A 186 28.15 19.00 11.77
CA LEU A 186 27.74 20.00 12.76
C LEU A 186 28.05 21.43 12.28
N THR A 187 29.17 21.66 11.60
CA THR A 187 29.47 22.97 10.97
C THR A 187 28.41 23.37 9.93
N ARG A 188 27.83 22.39 9.23
CA ARG A 188 26.72 22.62 8.26
C ARG A 188 25.34 22.73 8.90
N HIS A 189 25.17 22.22 10.12
CA HIS A 189 23.90 22.14 10.85
C HIS A 189 24.11 22.47 12.33
N PRO A 190 24.43 23.74 12.68
CA PRO A 190 24.81 24.13 14.04
C PRO A 190 23.65 24.04 15.04
N ASP A 191 22.41 23.98 14.56
CA ASP A 191 21.20 23.78 15.36
C ASP A 191 20.85 22.29 15.58
N ALA A 192 21.61 21.34 15.02
CA ALA A 192 21.34 19.91 15.12
C ALA A 192 21.68 19.34 16.51
N VAL A 193 20.67 19.15 17.36
CA VAL A 193 20.82 18.50 18.68
C VAL A 193 20.86 16.97 18.56
N VAL A 194 20.09 16.40 17.62
CA VAL A 194 20.15 14.97 17.29
C VAL A 194 20.49 14.80 15.83
N PHE A 195 21.52 14.00 15.54
CA PHE A 195 21.99 13.79 14.17
C PHE A 195 22.50 12.36 13.94
N SER A 196 22.74 12.05 12.66
CA SER A 196 23.44 10.87 12.20
C SER A 196 24.11 11.23 10.88
N ALA A 197 25.40 11.59 10.93
CA ALA A 197 26.15 12.02 9.76
C ALA A 197 26.09 10.99 8.62
N LYS A 198 26.23 9.70 8.96
CA LYS A 198 26.12 8.54 8.04
C LYS A 198 24.80 8.49 7.27
N LYS A 199 23.68 8.88 7.88
CA LYS A 199 22.35 8.91 7.23
C LYS A 199 21.96 10.30 6.72
N ARG A 200 22.79 11.32 6.99
CA ARG A 200 22.50 12.75 6.78
C ARG A 200 21.18 13.21 7.40
N GLN A 201 20.73 12.52 8.46
CA GLN A 201 19.51 12.83 9.19
C GLN A 201 19.85 13.68 10.41
N TRP A 202 19.03 14.70 10.67
CA TRP A 202 19.18 15.56 11.85
C TRP A 202 17.89 16.31 12.17
N GLY A 203 17.77 16.78 13.42
CA GLY A 203 16.71 17.68 13.86
C GLY A 203 17.20 18.64 14.95
N SER A 204 16.56 19.80 15.03
CA SER A 204 16.82 20.80 16.07
C SER A 204 16.22 20.39 17.43
N GLN A 205 16.51 21.17 18.48
CA GLN A 205 15.89 20.98 19.79
C GLN A 205 14.36 20.98 19.73
N GLU A 206 13.76 21.90 18.98
CA GLU A 206 12.30 22.00 18.83
C GLU A 206 11.73 20.81 18.06
N ASP A 207 12.43 20.35 17.02
CA ASP A 207 12.03 19.17 16.25
C ASP A 207 12.07 17.90 17.12
N LEU A 208 13.06 17.78 18.02
CA LEU A 208 13.17 16.70 19.01
C LEU A 208 12.06 16.78 20.07
N VAL A 209 11.77 17.96 20.63
CA VAL A 209 10.69 18.14 21.62
C VAL A 209 9.33 17.79 21.01
N CYS A 210 9.07 18.18 19.75
CA CYS A 210 7.87 17.78 19.02
C CYS A 210 7.80 16.26 18.80
N ALA A 211 8.90 15.62 18.41
CA ALA A 211 8.97 14.16 18.29
C ALA A 211 8.73 13.43 19.64
N GLN A 212 9.29 13.94 20.74
CA GLN A 212 9.07 13.43 22.10
C GLN A 212 7.61 13.59 22.55
N TRP A 213 6.97 14.71 22.22
CA TRP A 213 5.55 14.93 22.50
C TRP A 213 4.67 13.91 21.76
N ILE A 214 4.93 13.68 20.47
CA ILE A 214 4.25 12.65 19.66
C ILE A 214 4.48 11.25 20.27
N TRP A 215 5.70 10.95 20.70
CA TRP A 215 6.01 9.67 21.35
C TRP A 215 5.26 9.48 22.68
N GLY A 216 5.25 10.47 23.57
CA GLY A 216 4.51 10.41 24.83
C GLY A 216 3.00 10.20 24.61
N ARG A 217 2.45 10.82 23.55
CA ARG A 217 1.07 10.57 23.11
C ARG A 217 0.83 9.13 22.65
N ILE A 218 1.79 8.51 21.97
CA ILE A 218 1.72 7.10 21.56
C ILE A 218 1.84 6.18 22.78
N VAL A 219 2.81 6.39 23.65
CA VAL A 219 3.00 5.59 24.88
C VAL A 219 1.73 5.58 25.73
N SER A 220 1.07 6.73 25.89
CA SER A 220 -0.20 6.82 26.62
C SER A 220 -1.34 5.97 26.00
N LEU A 221 -1.37 5.78 24.67
CA LEU A 221 -2.35 4.89 24.03
C LEU A 221 -2.09 3.41 24.38
N TYR A 222 -0.82 3.00 24.41
CA TYR A 222 -0.46 1.64 24.79
C TYR A 222 -0.69 1.37 26.29
N GLU A 223 -0.42 2.36 27.15
CA GLU A 223 -0.72 2.28 28.59
C GLU A 223 -2.24 2.19 28.84
N GLN A 224 -3.06 2.94 28.08
CA GLN A 224 -4.52 2.80 28.11
C GLN A 224 -4.98 1.41 27.62
N ALA A 225 -4.45 0.90 26.50
CA ALA A 225 -4.79 -0.43 26.00
C ALA A 225 -4.43 -1.54 27.01
N ALA A 226 -3.25 -1.45 27.63
CA ALA A 226 -2.78 -2.41 28.62
C ALA A 226 -3.66 -2.47 29.88
N SER A 227 -4.34 -1.37 30.25
CA SER A 227 -5.28 -1.37 31.38
C SER A 227 -6.53 -2.25 31.19
N TYR A 228 -6.82 -2.67 29.96
CA TYR A 228 -7.93 -3.57 29.64
C TYR A 228 -7.50 -5.05 29.55
N ASP A 229 -6.34 -5.35 28.96
CA ASP A 229 -5.83 -6.73 28.80
C ASP A 229 -4.89 -7.20 29.94
N GLY A 230 -4.45 -6.30 30.81
CA GLY A 230 -3.56 -6.61 31.95
C GLY A 230 -2.07 -6.76 31.60
N GLU A 231 -1.70 -6.81 30.32
CA GLU A 231 -0.31 -6.94 29.85
C GLU A 231 0.22 -5.62 29.25
N ILE A 232 1.20 -5.00 29.90
CA ILE A 232 1.82 -3.74 29.45
C ILE A 232 2.85 -4.01 28.35
N THR A 233 2.39 -4.16 27.12
CA THR A 233 3.27 -4.13 25.94
C THR A 233 3.64 -2.67 25.60
N ARG A 234 4.65 -2.11 26.30
CA ARG A 234 5.17 -0.77 25.98
C ARG A 234 5.81 -0.78 24.57
N PRO A 235 5.50 0.17 23.69
CA PRO A 235 6.05 0.18 22.33
C PRO A 235 7.56 0.44 22.36
N LYS A 236 8.29 -0.21 21.43
CA LYS A 236 9.74 -0.03 21.31
C LYS A 236 10.09 1.42 20.98
N GLU A 237 11.04 1.99 21.72
CA GLU A 237 11.49 3.37 21.54
C GLU A 237 11.86 3.70 20.07
N PRO A 238 11.50 4.90 19.61
CA PRO A 238 11.74 5.32 18.24
C PRO A 238 13.21 5.68 18.03
N ASN A 239 13.62 5.73 16.76
CA ASN A 239 14.89 6.36 16.42
C ASN A 239 14.70 7.89 16.49
N TRP A 240 15.14 8.51 17.60
CA TRP A 240 14.98 9.94 17.85
C TRP A 240 15.54 10.82 16.73
N THR A 241 16.72 10.49 16.18
CA THR A 241 17.30 11.21 15.04
C THR A 241 16.41 11.16 13.80
N ALA A 242 15.83 10.01 13.48
CA ALA A 242 14.91 9.89 12.35
C ALA A 242 13.62 10.67 12.59
N TRP A 243 13.02 10.57 13.79
CA TRP A 243 11.77 11.26 14.10
C TRP A 243 11.93 12.78 14.14
N ALA A 244 13.00 13.30 14.75
CA ALA A 244 13.30 14.73 14.73
C ALA A 244 13.62 15.20 13.30
N ASN A 245 14.28 14.38 12.48
CA ASN A 245 14.46 14.66 11.06
C ASN A 245 13.14 14.70 10.28
N ASP A 246 12.22 13.79 10.54
CA ASP A 246 10.90 13.77 9.89
C ASP A 246 10.12 15.04 10.24
N VAL A 247 10.08 15.42 11.53
CA VAL A 247 9.48 16.69 11.99
C VAL A 247 10.16 17.90 11.33
N ARG A 248 11.50 17.93 11.28
CA ARG A 248 12.26 18.97 10.58
C ARG A 248 11.88 19.05 9.09
N THR A 249 11.66 17.93 8.41
CA THR A 249 11.20 17.95 7.01
C THR A 249 9.77 18.45 6.87
N MET A 250 8.87 18.14 7.81
CA MET A 250 7.52 18.72 7.84
C MET A 250 7.56 20.24 8.01
N ARG A 251 8.51 20.76 8.79
CA ARG A 251 8.73 22.20 8.97
C ARG A 251 9.36 22.87 7.75
N MET A 252 10.50 22.35 7.29
CA MET A 252 11.33 23.02 6.29
C MET A 252 10.89 22.78 4.85
N LEU A 253 10.26 21.64 4.54
CA LEU A 253 9.79 21.31 3.18
C LEU A 253 8.29 21.57 3.02
N ASP A 254 7.49 21.21 4.03
CA ASP A 254 6.04 21.29 3.93
C ASP A 254 5.45 22.56 4.59
N GLY A 255 6.29 23.44 5.13
CA GLY A 255 5.91 24.73 5.71
C GLY A 255 5.10 24.65 7.02
N ARG A 256 5.15 23.53 7.75
CA ARG A 256 4.30 23.28 8.93
C ARG A 256 5.01 23.65 10.24
N THR A 257 4.33 24.37 11.11
CA THR A 257 4.83 24.64 12.47
C THR A 257 4.74 23.40 13.36
N HIS A 258 5.62 23.24 14.36
CA HIS A 258 5.52 22.17 15.36
C HIS A 258 4.15 22.14 16.04
N ARG A 259 3.56 23.31 16.28
CA ARG A 259 2.19 23.45 16.80
C ARG A 259 1.16 22.77 15.89
N GLN A 260 1.18 23.01 14.59
CA GLN A 260 0.28 22.34 13.64
C GLN A 260 0.51 20.82 13.61
N ILE A 261 1.76 20.38 13.67
CA ILE A 261 2.12 18.95 13.68
C ILE A 261 1.55 18.25 14.93
N CYS A 262 1.79 18.81 16.12
CA CYS A 262 1.23 18.30 17.38
C CYS A 262 -0.30 18.37 17.42
N GLU A 263 -0.90 19.46 16.93
CA GLU A 263 -2.36 19.64 16.86
C GLU A 263 -3.03 18.59 15.95
N MET A 264 -2.46 18.34 14.76
CA MET A 264 -2.95 17.30 13.86
C MET A 264 -2.85 15.91 14.49
N PHE A 265 -1.73 15.63 15.18
CA PHE A 265 -1.57 14.38 15.92
C PHE A 265 -2.57 14.27 17.11
N GLY A 266 -2.88 15.37 17.79
CA GLY A 266 -3.94 15.41 18.80
C GLY A 266 -5.35 15.17 18.23
N ARG A 267 -5.60 15.55 16.97
CA ARG A 267 -6.87 15.27 16.28
C ARG A 267 -7.00 13.80 15.89
N LEU A 268 -5.97 13.21 15.27
CA LEU A 268 -6.04 11.81 14.83
C LEU A 268 -6.18 10.82 16.00
N GLN A 269 -5.72 11.17 17.21
CA GLN A 269 -5.91 10.33 18.40
C GLN A 269 -7.38 10.20 18.84
N ARG A 270 -8.27 11.10 18.40
CA ARG A 270 -9.71 11.03 18.65
C ARG A 270 -10.44 10.17 17.62
N ASP A 271 -9.79 9.81 16.51
CA ASP A 271 -10.35 8.99 15.44
C ASP A 271 -9.87 7.54 15.59
N SER A 272 -10.81 6.62 15.82
CA SER A 272 -10.52 5.21 16.13
C SER A 272 -9.85 4.42 14.99
N PHE A 273 -9.88 4.95 13.75
CA PHE A 273 -9.19 4.39 12.60
C PHE A 273 -7.78 4.98 12.47
N TRP A 274 -7.65 6.31 12.49
CA TRP A 274 -6.36 6.96 12.30
C TRP A 274 -5.39 6.76 13.47
N VAL A 275 -5.91 6.68 14.71
CA VAL A 275 -5.11 6.43 15.91
C VAL A 275 -4.35 5.09 15.87
N LYS A 276 -4.82 4.10 15.11
CA LYS A 276 -4.14 2.80 14.95
C LYS A 276 -3.13 2.80 13.79
N ASN A 277 -3.36 3.64 12.80
CA ASN A 277 -2.57 3.67 11.57
C ASN A 277 -1.32 4.56 11.66
N ILE A 278 -1.40 5.68 12.38
CA ILE A 278 -0.36 6.73 12.41
C ILE A 278 0.38 6.73 13.74
N MET A 279 1.48 5.97 13.79
CA MET A 279 2.35 5.78 14.96
C MET A 279 3.75 6.41 14.80
N SER A 280 3.93 7.34 13.85
CA SER A 280 5.20 8.07 13.67
C SER A 280 5.02 9.39 12.90
N PRO A 281 5.95 10.35 13.04
CA PRO A 281 5.96 11.59 12.25
C PRO A 281 6.06 11.34 10.73
N ALA A 282 6.83 10.35 10.29
CA ALA A 282 6.88 9.95 8.87
C ALA A 282 5.50 9.59 8.30
N LYS A 283 4.72 8.74 9.00
CA LYS A 283 3.36 8.37 8.59
C LYS A 283 2.39 9.55 8.68
N LEU A 284 2.54 10.42 9.67
CA LEU A 284 1.77 11.65 9.80
C LEU A 284 1.99 12.57 8.60
N ARG A 285 3.25 12.68 8.12
CA ARG A 285 3.61 13.42 6.91
C ARG A 285 3.02 12.79 5.65
N GLU A 286 3.16 11.48 5.49
CA GLU A 286 2.64 10.72 4.35
C GLU A 286 1.12 10.88 4.19
N LYS A 287 0.38 10.88 5.31
CA LYS A 287 -1.08 10.99 5.33
C LYS A 287 -1.61 12.39 5.60
N TRP A 288 -0.75 13.41 5.60
CA TRP A 288 -1.13 14.75 6.04
C TRP A 288 -2.34 15.33 5.31
N ASP A 289 -2.36 15.27 3.98
CA ASP A 289 -3.41 15.91 3.18
C ASP A 289 -4.76 15.18 3.32
N GLU A 290 -4.73 13.85 3.44
CA GLU A 290 -5.90 13.02 3.74
C GLU A 290 -6.48 13.36 5.13
N LEU A 291 -5.62 13.57 6.13
CA LEU A 291 -6.02 14.02 7.47
C LEU A 291 -6.53 15.46 7.47
N VAL A 292 -5.96 16.38 6.68
CA VAL A 292 -6.48 17.75 6.56
C VAL A 292 -7.91 17.74 6.00
N ILE A 293 -8.20 16.91 5.00
CA ILE A 293 -9.55 16.80 4.44
C ILE A 293 -10.51 16.16 5.45
N ARG A 294 -10.09 15.07 6.12
CA ARG A 294 -10.98 14.27 6.98
C ARG A 294 -11.14 14.79 8.40
N LEU A 295 -10.11 15.41 8.97
CA LEU A 295 -10.05 15.97 10.33
C LEU A 295 -10.00 17.51 10.36
N GLY A 296 -10.01 18.17 9.19
CA GLY A 296 -10.09 19.63 9.08
C GLY A 296 -11.39 20.22 9.65
N ARG A 297 -12.43 19.39 9.81
CA ARG A 297 -13.63 19.72 10.58
C ARG A 297 -13.39 19.47 12.07
N SER A 298 -12.65 20.37 12.72
CA SER A 298 -12.79 20.52 14.19
C SER A 298 -14.25 20.86 14.51
N PRO A 299 -14.81 20.38 15.64
CA PRO A 299 -16.22 20.58 15.97
C PRO A 299 -16.50 22.00 16.47
N ALA A 300 -16.40 22.98 15.58
CA ALA A 300 -17.12 24.23 15.72
C ALA A 300 -18.62 23.90 15.62
N GLN A 301 -19.24 23.74 16.78
CA GLN A 301 -20.66 24.02 17.02
C GLN A 301 -21.62 23.62 15.89
N ARG A 302 -21.90 22.31 15.80
CA ARG A 302 -23.31 21.93 15.64
C ARG A 302 -24.02 22.19 16.96
N CYS A 303 -24.26 23.48 17.23
CA CYS A 303 -25.32 23.88 18.14
C CYS A 303 -26.62 23.34 17.54
N VAL A 304 -27.14 22.23 18.07
CA VAL A 304 -28.41 21.64 17.64
C VAL A 304 -29.59 22.62 17.84
N ASN A 305 -29.35 23.72 18.56
CA ASN A 305 -30.31 24.76 18.90
C ASN A 305 -30.18 26.04 18.04
N HIS A 306 -29.39 26.07 16.96
CA HIS A 306 -29.45 27.16 15.98
C HIS A 306 -30.00 26.64 14.66
N ILE A 307 -31.33 26.65 14.56
CA ILE A 307 -32.00 26.64 13.26
C ILE A 307 -31.65 27.98 12.62
N SER A 308 -30.90 27.97 11.53
CA SER A 308 -30.82 29.12 10.64
C SER A 308 -32.18 29.26 9.94
N GLU A 309 -32.71 30.48 9.85
CA GLU A 309 -33.92 30.74 9.07
C GLU A 309 -33.74 30.25 7.63
N PRO A 310 -34.80 29.72 6.98
CA PRO A 310 -34.71 29.30 5.60
C PRO A 310 -34.43 30.52 4.72
N ASP A 311 -33.24 30.55 4.13
CA ASP A 311 -32.88 31.52 3.10
C ASP A 311 -33.87 31.39 1.93
N THR A 312 -34.60 32.48 1.66
CA THR A 312 -35.64 32.55 0.63
C THR A 312 -35.22 33.38 -0.57
N GLU A 313 -33.96 33.83 -0.64
CA GLU A 313 -33.44 34.54 -1.79
C GLU A 313 -33.12 33.57 -2.94
N ILE A 314 -34.09 33.44 -3.86
CA ILE A 314 -33.89 32.74 -5.14
C ILE A 314 -32.81 33.48 -5.94
N PRO A 315 -31.68 32.84 -6.30
CA PRO A 315 -30.59 33.52 -6.99
C PRO A 315 -31.01 34.07 -8.37
N PRO A 316 -30.49 35.24 -8.78
CA PRO A 316 -30.81 35.84 -10.07
C PRO A 316 -30.46 34.88 -11.22
N GLY A 317 -31.46 34.54 -12.04
CA GLY A 317 -31.36 33.56 -13.12
C GLY A 317 -32.26 32.33 -12.97
N PHE A 318 -32.88 32.11 -11.81
CA PHE A 318 -33.81 30.99 -11.56
C PHE A 318 -35.30 31.40 -11.47
N ARG A 319 -35.66 32.60 -11.98
CA ARG A 319 -37.06 32.92 -12.30
C ARG A 319 -37.30 32.58 -13.78
N GLY A 320 -38.17 31.60 -14.02
CA GLY A 320 -38.75 31.33 -15.34
C GLY A 320 -39.83 32.35 -15.71
#